data_AF-A0A831TB93-F1
#
_entry.id   AF-A0A831TB93-F1
#
_cell.length_a   1.000
_cell.length_b   1.000
_cell.length_c   1.000
_cell.angle_alpha   90.00
_cell.angle_beta   90.00
_cell.angle_gamma   90.00
#
_symmetry.space_group_name_H-M   'P 1'
#
loop_
_entity.id
_entity.type
_entity.pdbx_description
1 polymer ?
#
loop_
_entity_poly.entity_id
_entity_poly.type
_entity_poly.pdbx_seq_one_letter_code
_entity_poly.pdbx_strand_id
1 'polypeptide(L)'
;MNQRRRQNATWANVGSPVANLCAQAEALCQKIAPRDLAGLPVYVVPQSALLADLGTAEACDGYTTPSLDLYLRDVIGLAWPGRGPCMVINDLVLLDEAPDDLETYFLATVLHELAHVFERPALYRERPDAGPARLMFEALLLAQIVAEPPSSEEGRASLPHHGQRFIRAALHLRHRAEASGVCIAAALICPNRDYGLSHANACYAALPDEPIRLADARIRDVLASPPPEEFSRLWADDLAHWLSHHVAEKEKIA
;
A
#
# COMPACT_ATOMS: atom_id res chain seq x y z
N MET A 1 20.88 5.84 -23.23
CA MET A 1 21.73 4.99 -22.36
C MET A 1 21.45 5.41 -20.92
N ASN A 2 20.48 4.75 -20.26
CA ASN A 2 20.14 5.05 -18.88
C ASN A 2 21.30 4.66 -17.97
N GLN A 3 21.94 5.65 -17.36
CA GLN A 3 22.77 5.44 -16.18
C GLN A 3 21.84 4.88 -15.09
N ARG A 4 21.76 3.55 -14.99
CA ARG A 4 21.24 2.88 -13.80
C ARG A 4 22.03 3.44 -12.62
N ARG A 5 21.44 4.36 -11.86
CA ARG A 5 22.00 4.85 -10.60
C ARG A 5 22.26 3.60 -9.76
N ARG A 6 23.52 3.30 -9.47
CA ARG A 6 23.89 2.13 -8.66
C ARG A 6 23.23 2.30 -7.30
N GLN A 7 22.28 1.42 -7.00
CA GLN A 7 21.70 1.25 -5.66
C GLN A 7 22.81 0.70 -4.76
N ASN A 8 23.34 1.54 -3.86
CA ASN A 8 24.25 1.10 -2.82
C ASN A 8 23.43 0.80 -1.57
N ALA A 9 22.91 -0.43 -1.52
CA ALA A 9 22.11 -0.94 -0.42
C ALA A 9 22.96 -1.19 0.82
N THR A 10 23.01 -0.20 1.70
CA THR A 10 23.23 -0.42 3.14
C THR A 10 22.36 0.60 3.86
N TRP A 11 21.79 0.23 5.01
CA TRP A 11 21.07 1.13 5.92
C TRP A 11 21.95 2.28 6.49
N ALA A 12 23.12 2.53 5.91
CA ALA A 12 24.01 3.65 6.20
C ALA A 12 23.41 5.03 5.82
N ASN A 13 22.18 5.09 5.32
CA ASN A 13 21.46 6.33 5.03
C ASN A 13 20.80 6.97 6.27
N VAL A 14 21.23 6.63 7.49
CA VAL A 14 20.81 7.33 8.71
C VAL A 14 21.11 8.84 8.53
N GLY A 15 20.06 9.64 8.39
CA GLY A 15 20.14 11.09 8.12
C GLY A 15 19.74 11.54 6.71
N SER A 16 19.39 10.63 5.79
CA SER A 16 18.80 11.02 4.51
C SER A 16 17.35 11.51 4.70
N PRO A 17 16.84 12.42 3.84
CA PRO A 17 15.44 12.83 3.87
C PRO A 17 14.46 11.65 3.83
N VAL A 18 14.76 10.62 3.02
CA VAL A 18 13.94 9.41 2.89
C VAL A 18 13.91 8.59 4.18
N ALA A 19 15.04 8.46 4.90
CA ALA A 19 15.07 7.76 6.17
C ALA A 19 14.18 8.44 7.23
N ASN A 20 14.18 9.79 7.24
CA ASN A 20 13.29 10.55 8.12
C ASN A 20 11.80 10.35 7.73
N LEU A 21 11.50 10.31 6.43
CA LEU A 21 10.14 10.01 5.94
C LEU A 21 9.68 8.61 6.34
N CYS A 22 10.56 7.60 6.30
CA CYS A 22 10.23 6.25 6.76
C CYS A 22 9.87 6.24 8.25
N ALA A 23 10.68 6.87 9.10
CA ALA A 23 10.41 6.95 10.53
C ALA A 23 9.11 7.75 10.84
N GLN A 24 8.87 8.84 10.11
CA GLN A 24 7.62 9.61 10.20
C GLN A 24 6.41 8.79 9.78
N ALA A 25 6.52 8.02 8.70
CA ALA A 25 5.49 7.13 8.18
C ALA A 25 5.16 6.01 9.19
N GLU A 26 6.17 5.37 9.78
CA GLU A 26 5.99 4.35 10.83
C GLU A 26 5.26 4.94 12.05
N ALA A 27 5.69 6.12 12.51
CA ALA A 27 5.05 6.83 13.61
C ALA A 27 3.59 7.22 13.29
N LEU A 28 3.33 7.68 12.06
CA LEU A 28 1.99 7.99 11.59
C LEU A 28 1.10 6.75 11.60
N CYS A 29 1.57 5.62 11.06
CA CYS A 29 0.83 4.36 11.06
C CYS A 29 0.39 3.95 12.47
N GLN A 30 1.32 3.99 13.43
CA GLN A 30 1.04 3.70 14.84
C GLN A 30 0.04 4.68 15.46
N LYS A 31 0.14 5.97 15.11
CA LYS A 31 -0.76 7.01 15.61
C LYS A 31 -2.20 6.85 15.10
N ILE A 32 -2.39 6.48 13.83
CA ILE A 32 -3.72 6.42 13.20
C ILE A 32 -4.41 5.06 13.34
N ALA A 33 -3.66 4.00 13.67
CA ALA A 33 -4.21 2.66 13.89
C ALA A 33 -3.69 2.01 15.19
N PRO A 34 -3.74 2.70 16.34
CA PRO A 34 -3.07 2.27 17.56
C PRO A 34 -3.63 0.96 18.12
N ARG A 35 -4.93 0.68 17.90
CA ARG A 35 -5.58 -0.56 18.37
C ARG A 35 -5.36 -1.74 17.44
N ASP A 36 -5.14 -1.50 16.15
CA ASP A 36 -4.85 -2.54 15.17
C ASP A 36 -3.38 -2.96 15.26
N LEU A 37 -2.47 -2.02 15.56
CA LEU A 37 -1.02 -2.21 15.58
C LEU A 37 -0.44 -2.35 16.98
N ALA A 38 -1.28 -2.42 18.01
CA ALA A 38 -0.85 -2.48 19.41
C ALA A 38 0.18 -3.59 19.66
N GLY A 39 1.38 -3.18 20.10
CA GLY A 39 2.47 -4.10 20.42
C GLY A 39 3.17 -4.72 19.22
N LEU A 40 2.87 -4.27 18.00
CA LEU A 40 3.51 -4.74 16.78
C LEU A 40 4.41 -3.65 16.20
N PRO A 41 5.61 -3.97 15.70
CA PRO A 41 6.39 -3.06 14.87
C PRO A 41 5.70 -2.85 13.52
N VAL A 42 5.95 -1.70 12.90
CA VAL A 42 5.61 -1.42 11.49
C VAL A 42 6.91 -1.08 10.80
N TYR A 43 7.12 -1.62 9.60
CA TYR A 43 8.33 -1.40 8.83
C TYR A 43 8.00 -0.69 7.52
N VAL A 44 8.59 0.49 7.31
CA VAL A 44 8.53 1.22 6.04
C VAL A 44 9.94 1.22 5.45
N VAL A 45 10.13 0.49 4.35
CA VAL A 45 11.45 0.33 3.72
C VAL A 45 11.45 1.09 2.39
N PRO A 46 12.38 2.03 2.15
CA PRO A 46 12.47 2.67 0.85
C PRO A 46 13.11 1.72 -0.17
N GLN A 47 12.64 1.75 -1.41
CA GLN A 47 13.16 0.96 -2.53
C GLN A 47 14.66 1.19 -2.73
N SER A 48 15.14 2.42 -2.51
CA SER A 48 16.56 2.76 -2.57
C SER A 48 17.45 2.04 -1.56
N ALA A 49 16.89 1.47 -0.50
CA ALA A 49 17.61 0.66 0.49
C ALA A 49 17.69 -0.83 0.14
N LEU A 50 16.95 -1.29 -0.88
CA LEU A 50 16.94 -2.68 -1.30
C LEU A 50 18.18 -3.05 -2.11
N LEU A 51 18.61 -4.31 -2.01
CA LEU A 51 19.63 -4.88 -2.89
C LEU A 51 19.18 -4.74 -4.35
N ALA A 52 20.13 -4.58 -5.28
CA ALA A 52 19.82 -4.37 -6.69
C ALA A 52 18.84 -5.41 -7.27
N ASP A 53 18.98 -6.68 -6.90
CA ASP A 53 18.10 -7.76 -7.37
C ASP A 53 16.67 -7.70 -6.79
N LEU A 54 16.47 -6.94 -5.71
CA LEU A 54 15.17 -6.63 -5.10
C LEU A 54 14.69 -5.21 -5.44
N GLY A 55 15.57 -4.42 -6.07
CA GLY A 55 15.50 -2.97 -6.17
C GLY A 55 14.94 -2.43 -7.50
N THR A 56 14.61 -3.27 -8.48
CA THR A 56 14.26 -2.83 -9.85
C THR A 56 12.78 -2.58 -10.11
N ALA A 57 11.97 -2.31 -9.09
CA ALA A 57 10.56 -1.96 -9.30
C ALA A 57 10.45 -0.60 -10.02
N GLU A 58 10.07 -0.61 -11.30
CA GLU A 58 9.68 0.61 -12.05
C GLU A 58 8.15 0.69 -12.22
N ALA A 59 7.41 -0.35 -11.81
CA ALA A 59 6.00 -0.52 -12.17
C ALA A 59 4.99 -0.09 -11.09
N CYS A 60 5.44 0.15 -9.85
CA CYS A 60 4.55 0.53 -8.75
C CYS A 60 5.23 1.49 -7.76
N ASP A 61 4.43 2.37 -7.18
CA ASP A 61 4.87 3.35 -6.15
C ASP A 61 5.14 2.70 -4.80
N GLY A 62 4.54 1.54 -4.54
CA GLY A 62 4.73 0.80 -3.31
C GLY A 62 4.16 -0.62 -3.41
N TYR A 63 4.53 -1.45 -2.44
CA TYR A 63 3.96 -2.78 -2.29
C TYR A 63 4.07 -3.31 -0.87
N THR A 64 3.14 -4.19 -0.51
CA THR A 64 3.20 -5.00 0.72
C THR A 64 2.81 -6.45 0.45
N THR A 65 3.33 -7.39 1.23
CA THR A 65 2.88 -8.80 1.24
C THR A 65 2.91 -9.36 2.67
N PRO A 66 2.11 -10.39 3.02
CA PRO A 66 2.03 -10.90 4.41
C PRO A 66 3.33 -11.42 5.02
N SER A 67 4.41 -11.57 4.25
CA SER A 67 5.71 -12.05 4.77
C SER A 67 6.87 -11.11 4.41
N LEU A 68 6.56 -9.88 4.00
CA LEU A 68 7.57 -8.94 3.52
C LEU A 68 8.63 -8.62 4.58
N ASP A 69 8.21 -8.57 5.84
CA ASP A 69 9.09 -8.35 6.99
C ASP A 69 10.15 -9.45 7.15
N LEU A 70 9.82 -10.69 6.80
CA LEU A 70 10.78 -11.80 6.78
C LEU A 70 11.71 -11.72 5.58
N TYR A 71 11.19 -11.34 4.41
CA TYR A 71 11.97 -11.21 3.17
C TYR A 71 13.01 -10.11 3.30
N LEU A 72 12.67 -9.03 4.00
CA LEU A 72 13.51 -7.86 4.18
C LEU A 72 14.18 -7.82 5.55
N ARG A 73 14.18 -8.92 6.31
CA ARG A 73 14.74 -8.95 7.67
C ARG A 73 16.19 -8.47 7.71
N ASP A 74 17.01 -8.89 6.75
CA ASP A 74 18.41 -8.48 6.66
C ASP A 74 18.56 -7.00 6.27
N VAL A 75 17.62 -6.47 5.48
CA VAL A 75 17.55 -5.04 5.15
C VAL A 75 17.17 -4.25 6.41
N ILE A 76 16.08 -4.60 7.09
CA ILE A 76 15.60 -3.94 8.32
C ILE A 76 16.68 -4.02 9.43
N GLY A 77 17.44 -5.12 9.49
CA GLY A 77 18.61 -5.27 10.34
C GLY A 77 18.29 -5.18 11.83
N LEU A 78 19.04 -4.34 12.55
CA LEU A 78 18.90 -4.18 14.01
C LEU A 78 17.56 -3.56 14.42
N ALA A 79 16.86 -2.90 13.49
CA ALA A 79 15.54 -2.32 13.74
C ALA A 79 14.41 -3.36 13.73
N TRP A 80 14.70 -4.65 13.52
CA TRP A 80 13.71 -5.74 13.51
C TRP A 80 13.57 -6.38 14.91
N PRO A 81 12.65 -5.92 15.79
CA PRO A 81 12.40 -6.58 17.07
C PRO A 81 11.53 -7.84 16.94
N GLY A 82 10.89 -8.06 15.80
CA GLY A 82 9.99 -9.20 15.58
C GLY A 82 9.07 -9.05 14.37
N ARG A 83 8.05 -9.90 14.27
CA ARG A 83 7.10 -9.88 13.15
C ARG A 83 6.22 -8.63 13.15
N GLY A 84 5.91 -8.10 11.97
CA GLY A 84 5.00 -6.96 11.83
C GLY A 84 4.63 -6.66 10.38
N PRO A 85 3.64 -5.79 10.13
CA PRO A 85 3.41 -5.22 8.80
C PRO A 85 4.69 -4.61 8.22
N CYS A 86 4.94 -4.91 6.95
CA CYS A 86 6.04 -4.31 6.22
C CYS A 86 5.54 -3.88 4.84
N MET A 87 6.01 -2.71 4.41
CA MET A 87 5.75 -2.13 3.11
C MET A 87 7.04 -1.59 2.53
N VAL A 88 7.16 -1.67 1.21
CA VAL A 88 8.22 -1.00 0.46
C VAL A 88 7.61 0.18 -0.29
N ILE A 89 8.28 1.33 -0.24
CA ILE A 89 7.87 2.55 -0.94
C ILE A 89 8.94 2.90 -1.96
N ASN A 90 8.52 3.12 -3.21
CA ASN A 90 9.38 3.44 -4.33
C ASN A 90 9.79 4.91 -4.34
N ASP A 91 10.60 5.28 -3.35
CA ASP A 91 11.14 6.62 -3.19
C ASP A 91 11.89 7.13 -4.43
N LEU A 92 12.46 6.22 -5.24
CA LEU A 92 13.16 6.57 -6.47
C LEU A 92 12.22 7.09 -7.56
N VAL A 93 11.06 6.45 -7.75
CA VAL A 93 10.03 6.91 -8.70
C VAL A 93 9.38 8.18 -8.18
N LEU A 94 9.01 8.24 -6.91
CA LEU A 94 8.39 9.43 -6.31
C LEU A 94 9.29 10.67 -6.38
N LEU A 95 10.62 10.49 -6.22
CA LEU A 95 11.60 11.56 -6.39
C LEU A 95 11.68 12.10 -7.83
N ASP A 96 11.37 11.28 -8.83
CA ASP A 96 11.38 11.68 -10.24
C ASP A 96 10.07 12.38 -10.62
N GLU A 97 8.93 11.84 -10.18
CA GLU A 97 7.61 12.33 -10.55
C GLU A 97 7.14 13.55 -9.75
N ALA A 98 7.47 13.62 -8.45
CA ALA A 98 6.99 14.64 -7.53
C ALA A 98 8.07 15.12 -6.54
N PRO A 99 9.22 15.65 -7.03
CA PRO A 99 10.35 16.01 -6.17
C PRO A 99 10.00 17.08 -5.10
N ASP A 100 9.12 18.03 -5.45
CA ASP A 100 8.73 19.13 -4.57
C ASP A 100 7.67 18.72 -3.52
N ASP A 101 6.98 17.59 -3.76
CA ASP A 101 5.87 17.08 -2.93
C ASP A 101 6.15 15.66 -2.40
N LEU A 102 7.43 15.26 -2.35
CA LEU A 102 7.85 13.90 -2.00
C LEU A 102 7.21 13.41 -0.69
N GLU A 103 7.17 14.25 0.36
CA GLU A 103 6.55 13.88 1.64
C GLU A 103 5.08 13.50 1.48
N THR A 104 4.30 14.30 0.75
CA THR A 104 2.86 14.08 0.54
C THR A 104 2.62 12.77 -0.21
N TYR A 105 3.34 12.55 -1.32
CA TYR A 105 3.20 11.33 -2.12
C TYR A 105 3.69 10.10 -1.35
N PHE A 106 4.84 10.19 -0.68
CA PHE A 106 5.38 9.09 0.12
C PHE A 106 4.40 8.66 1.22
N LEU A 107 3.85 9.61 1.98
CA LEU A 107 2.86 9.30 3.01
C LEU A 107 1.54 8.79 2.41
N ALA A 108 1.12 9.30 1.25
CA ALA A 108 -0.07 8.78 0.57
C ALA A 108 0.10 7.30 0.18
N THR A 109 1.25 6.94 -0.40
CA THR A 109 1.60 5.55 -0.75
C THR A 109 1.69 4.67 0.49
N VAL A 110 2.25 5.16 1.61
CA VAL A 110 2.25 4.42 2.89
C VAL A 110 0.83 4.11 3.35
N LEU A 111 -0.09 5.08 3.29
CA LEU A 111 -1.49 4.87 3.69
C LEU A 111 -2.21 3.91 2.74
N HIS A 112 -1.87 3.93 1.45
CA HIS A 112 -2.35 2.97 0.44
C HIS A 112 -1.92 1.55 0.80
N GLU A 113 -0.62 1.32 1.00
CA GLU A 113 -0.10 0.00 1.36
C GLU A 113 -0.63 -0.49 2.71
N LEU A 114 -0.80 0.41 3.69
CA LEU A 114 -1.40 0.08 4.98
C LEU A 114 -2.87 -0.35 4.83
N ALA A 115 -3.63 0.22 3.89
CA ALA A 115 -4.98 -0.24 3.60
C ALA A 115 -4.99 -1.69 3.09
N HIS A 116 -4.07 -2.06 2.20
CA HIS A 116 -3.89 -3.45 1.77
C HIS A 116 -3.48 -4.38 2.93
N VAL A 117 -2.67 -3.89 3.89
CA VAL A 117 -2.35 -4.67 5.11
C VAL A 117 -3.63 -4.99 5.90
N PHE A 118 -4.50 -4.01 6.13
CA PHE A 118 -5.71 -4.20 6.93
C PHE A 118 -6.82 -4.99 6.24
N GLU A 119 -6.84 -5.02 4.91
CA GLU A 119 -7.78 -5.85 4.15
C GLU A 119 -7.60 -7.35 4.42
N ARG A 120 -6.37 -7.76 4.75
CA ARG A 120 -5.98 -9.18 4.93
C ARG A 120 -6.62 -9.83 6.16
N PRO A 121 -6.78 -11.18 6.14
CA PRO A 121 -7.18 -11.97 7.31
C PRO A 121 -6.18 -11.96 8.48
N ALA A 122 -4.94 -11.52 8.24
CA ALA A 122 -3.96 -11.25 9.28
C ALA A 122 -2.98 -10.16 8.80
N LEU A 123 -2.41 -9.39 9.74
CA LEU A 123 -1.48 -8.31 9.44
C LEU A 123 -0.17 -8.82 8.81
N TYR A 124 0.24 -10.02 9.21
CA TYR A 124 1.32 -10.80 8.61
C TYR A 124 0.96 -12.29 8.69
N ARG A 125 1.64 -13.11 7.89
CA ARG A 125 1.49 -14.56 7.84
C ARG A 125 2.50 -15.20 8.79
N GLU A 126 2.01 -16.05 9.67
CA GLU A 126 2.87 -16.92 10.50
C GLU A 126 3.59 -17.95 9.64
N ARG A 127 4.89 -18.11 9.88
CA ARG A 127 5.77 -18.99 9.09
C ARG A 127 6.87 -19.63 9.95
N PRO A 128 6.50 -20.44 10.96
CA PRO A 128 7.47 -21.08 11.85
C PRO A 128 8.46 -21.98 11.10
N ASP A 129 8.06 -22.57 9.96
CA ASP A 129 8.84 -23.57 9.23
C ASP A 129 9.53 -23.03 7.96
N ALA A 130 9.47 -21.72 7.70
CA ALA A 130 10.04 -21.17 6.48
C ALA A 130 11.57 -21.05 6.60
N GLY A 131 12.29 -21.97 5.95
CA GLY A 131 13.75 -21.91 5.84
C GLY A 131 14.25 -20.71 5.02
N PRO A 132 15.48 -20.21 5.26
CA PRO A 132 16.02 -19.02 4.59
C PRO A 132 15.99 -19.07 3.06
N ALA A 133 16.31 -20.22 2.46
CA ALA A 133 16.32 -20.39 1.01
C ALA A 133 14.92 -20.21 0.39
N ARG A 134 13.87 -20.66 1.07
CA ARG A 134 12.49 -20.49 0.60
C ARG A 134 12.05 -19.03 0.65
N LEU A 135 12.41 -18.34 1.74
CA LEU A 135 12.11 -16.91 1.90
C LEU A 135 12.83 -16.08 0.83
N MET A 136 14.11 -16.36 0.57
CA MET A 136 14.87 -15.69 -0.49
C MET A 136 14.27 -15.92 -1.87
N PHE A 137 13.91 -17.17 -2.20
CA PHE A 137 13.26 -17.48 -3.48
C PHE A 137 11.95 -16.69 -3.68
N GLU A 138 11.10 -16.62 -2.65
CA GLU A 138 9.85 -15.86 -2.72
C GLU A 138 10.08 -14.35 -2.77
N ALA A 139 11.12 -13.84 -2.11
CA ALA A 139 11.52 -12.44 -2.21
C ALA A 139 11.94 -12.06 -3.63
N LEU A 140 12.71 -12.92 -4.29
CA LEU A 140 13.11 -12.73 -5.70
C LEU A 140 11.91 -12.81 -6.66
N LEU A 141 10.99 -13.74 -6.44
CA LEU A 141 9.75 -13.79 -7.23
C LEU A 141 8.91 -12.53 -7.05
N LEU A 142 8.80 -12.02 -5.82
CA LEU A 142 8.10 -10.77 -5.57
C LEU A 142 8.79 -9.61 -6.30
N ALA A 143 10.12 -9.49 -6.19
CA ALA A 143 10.90 -8.47 -6.87
C ALA A 143 10.69 -8.48 -8.39
N GLN A 144 10.60 -9.68 -8.98
CA GLN A 144 10.28 -9.83 -10.40
C GLN A 144 8.87 -9.32 -10.72
N ILE A 145 7.86 -9.74 -9.95
CA ILE A 145 6.46 -9.33 -10.16
C ILE A 145 6.30 -7.81 -10.08
N VAL A 146 6.97 -7.14 -9.13
CA VAL A 146 6.89 -5.67 -8.98
C VAL A 146 7.77 -4.90 -9.97
N ALA A 147 8.70 -5.57 -10.65
CA ALA A 147 9.55 -4.96 -11.68
C ALA A 147 8.92 -5.00 -13.07
N GLU A 148 8.01 -5.94 -13.32
CA GLU A 148 7.34 -6.05 -14.60
C GLU A 148 6.24 -4.97 -14.70
N PRO A 149 6.33 -4.03 -15.67
CA PRO A 149 5.24 -3.09 -15.90
C PRO A 149 3.98 -3.89 -16.24
N PRO A 150 2.82 -3.58 -15.64
CA PRO A 150 1.61 -4.26 -16.01
C PRO A 150 1.43 -4.11 -17.52
N SER A 151 1.24 -5.22 -18.24
CA SER A 151 0.80 -5.10 -19.63
C SER A 151 -0.51 -4.31 -19.65
N SER A 152 -0.79 -3.58 -20.75
CA SER A 152 -2.00 -2.73 -20.82
C SER A 152 -3.31 -3.49 -20.58
N GLU A 153 -3.29 -4.82 -20.74
CA GLU A 153 -4.40 -5.74 -20.47
C GLU A 153 -4.42 -6.22 -19.00
N GLU A 154 -3.27 -6.46 -18.38
CA GLU A 154 -3.16 -6.89 -16.97
C GLU A 154 -3.34 -5.73 -15.97
N GLY A 155 -2.87 -4.53 -16.31
CA GLY A 155 -3.07 -3.33 -15.49
C GLY A 155 -4.55 -2.99 -15.31
N ARG A 156 -5.37 -3.35 -16.30
CA ARG A 156 -6.84 -3.24 -16.25
C ARG A 156 -7.50 -4.34 -15.42
N ALA A 157 -6.89 -5.52 -15.34
CA ALA A 157 -7.34 -6.65 -14.53
C ALA A 157 -7.04 -6.51 -13.02
N SER A 158 -6.50 -5.38 -12.58
CA SER A 158 -6.10 -5.08 -11.19
C SER A 158 -7.26 -4.77 -10.24
N LEU A 159 -8.51 -4.75 -10.72
CA LEU A 159 -9.70 -4.59 -9.87
C LEU A 159 -9.76 -5.48 -8.62
N PRO A 160 -9.22 -6.73 -8.57
CA PRO A 160 -9.22 -7.53 -7.35
C PRO A 160 -8.47 -6.90 -6.18
N HIS A 161 -7.56 -5.96 -6.43
CA HIS A 161 -6.72 -5.37 -5.39
C HIS A 161 -7.32 -4.11 -4.77
N HIS A 162 -8.16 -3.36 -5.50
CA HIS A 162 -8.78 -2.11 -5.03
C HIS A 162 -10.29 -2.27 -4.79
N GLY A 163 -10.64 -3.34 -4.07
CA GLY A 163 -12.02 -3.67 -3.73
C GLY A 163 -12.69 -2.70 -2.75
N GLN A 164 -13.99 -2.89 -2.53
CA GLN A 164 -14.78 -2.14 -1.54
C GLN A 164 -14.10 -2.05 -0.15
N ARG A 165 -13.48 -3.14 0.29
CA ARG A 165 -12.80 -3.24 1.59
C ARG A 165 -11.56 -2.36 1.63
N PHE A 166 -10.71 -2.44 0.60
CA PHE A 166 -9.56 -1.56 0.43
C PHE A 166 -9.96 -0.08 0.46
N ILE A 167 -10.92 0.32 -0.39
CA ILE A 167 -11.34 1.73 -0.52
C ILE A 167 -11.83 2.25 0.84
N ARG A 168 -12.67 1.48 1.53
CA ARG A 168 -13.16 1.86 2.87
C ARG A 168 -12.02 1.98 3.87
N ALA A 169 -11.06 1.04 3.89
CA ALA A 169 -9.89 1.13 4.78
C ALA A 169 -9.06 2.38 4.51
N ALA A 170 -8.73 2.65 3.24
CA ALA A 170 -7.95 3.81 2.80
C ALA A 170 -8.60 5.13 3.24
N LEU A 171 -9.91 5.26 3.07
CA LEU A 171 -10.65 6.47 3.44
C LEU A 171 -10.73 6.69 4.96
N HIS A 172 -10.82 5.61 5.75
CA HIS A 172 -10.71 5.69 7.21
C HIS A 172 -9.30 6.10 7.65
N LEU A 173 -8.25 5.53 7.05
CA LEU A 173 -6.86 5.91 7.33
C LEU A 173 -6.60 7.38 6.98
N ARG A 174 -7.09 7.84 5.82
CA ARG A 174 -7.03 9.25 5.42
C ARG A 174 -7.67 10.17 6.45
N HIS A 175 -8.88 9.83 6.92
CA HIS A 175 -9.59 10.61 7.92
C HIS A 175 -8.80 10.72 9.23
N ARG A 176 -8.21 9.62 9.71
CA ARG A 176 -7.41 9.60 10.94
C ARG A 176 -6.06 10.30 10.79
N ALA A 177 -5.44 10.24 9.61
CA ALA A 177 -4.25 11.01 9.29
C ALA A 177 -4.54 12.52 9.32
N GLU A 178 -5.66 12.96 8.75
CA GLU A 178 -6.10 14.36 8.79
C GLU A 178 -6.34 14.83 10.23
N ALA A 179 -7.04 14.03 11.04
CA ALA A 179 -7.23 14.31 12.47
C ALA A 179 -5.89 14.35 13.26
N SER A 180 -4.84 13.74 12.71
CA SER A 180 -3.49 13.74 13.27
C SER A 180 -2.60 14.88 12.77
N GLY A 181 -3.12 15.77 11.92
CA GLY A 181 -2.42 16.91 11.32
C GLY A 181 -1.80 16.65 9.95
N VAL A 182 -2.05 15.47 9.35
CA VAL A 182 -1.51 15.08 8.04
C VAL A 182 -2.61 15.11 6.99
N CYS A 183 -2.65 16.17 6.19
CA CYS A 183 -3.69 16.38 5.18
C CYS A 183 -3.29 15.78 3.83
N ILE A 184 -3.91 14.66 3.45
CA ILE A 184 -3.69 14.00 2.15
C ILE A 184 -5.02 13.90 1.41
N ALA A 185 -4.99 14.21 0.11
CA ALA A 185 -6.16 14.09 -0.75
C ALA A 185 -6.55 12.61 -0.92
N ALA A 186 -7.85 12.30 -0.85
CA ALA A 186 -8.34 10.93 -0.96
C ALA A 186 -7.92 10.25 -2.28
N ALA A 187 -7.81 11.03 -3.38
CA ALA A 187 -7.40 10.53 -4.68
C ALA A 187 -5.92 10.10 -4.75
N LEU A 188 -5.05 10.62 -3.87
CA LEU A 188 -3.64 10.20 -3.81
C LEU A 188 -3.49 8.87 -3.09
N ILE A 189 -4.33 8.60 -2.10
CA ILE A 189 -4.32 7.32 -1.36
C ILE A 189 -5.09 6.27 -2.15
N CYS A 190 -6.15 6.67 -2.83
CA CYS A 190 -7.08 5.76 -3.51
C CYS A 190 -7.27 6.25 -4.96
N PRO A 191 -6.34 5.94 -5.88
CA PRO A 191 -6.37 6.43 -7.26
C PRO A 191 -7.42 5.68 -8.12
N ASN A 192 -8.65 5.59 -7.62
CA ASN A 192 -9.77 4.83 -8.20
C ASN A 192 -9.99 5.07 -9.69
N ARG A 193 -9.79 6.31 -10.15
CA ARG A 193 -10.01 6.66 -11.57
C ARG A 193 -9.06 5.96 -12.51
N ASP A 194 -7.84 5.68 -12.05
CA ASP A 194 -6.83 4.98 -12.85
C ASP A 194 -7.23 3.52 -13.08
N TYR A 195 -8.18 3.02 -12.27
CA TYR A 195 -8.78 1.68 -12.38
C TYR A 195 -10.19 1.69 -12.98
N GLY A 196 -10.67 2.84 -13.49
CA GLY A 196 -12.02 2.95 -14.06
C GLY A 196 -13.15 2.92 -13.02
N LEU A 197 -12.84 3.23 -11.75
CA LEU A 197 -13.80 3.31 -10.64
C LEU A 197 -14.22 4.77 -10.36
N SER A 198 -15.27 4.94 -9.55
CA SER A 198 -15.71 6.25 -9.07
C SER A 198 -14.60 6.96 -8.28
N HIS A 199 -14.51 8.28 -8.47
CA HIS A 199 -13.49 9.10 -7.82
C HIS A 199 -13.53 8.94 -6.29
N ALA A 200 -12.36 8.91 -5.63
CA ALA A 200 -12.25 8.70 -4.19
C ALA A 200 -13.11 9.65 -3.34
N ASN A 201 -13.31 10.91 -3.78
CA ASN A 201 -14.21 11.86 -3.11
C ASN A 201 -15.69 11.41 -3.12
N ALA A 202 -16.15 10.75 -4.19
CA ALA A 202 -17.51 10.18 -4.23
C ALA A 202 -17.63 9.00 -3.26
N CYS A 203 -16.61 8.15 -3.21
CA CYS A 203 -16.50 7.07 -2.21
C CYS A 203 -16.51 7.61 -0.78
N TYR A 204 -15.78 8.71 -0.51
CA TYR A 204 -15.76 9.36 0.80
C TYR A 204 -17.11 9.99 1.16
N ALA A 205 -17.77 10.67 0.23
CA ALA A 205 -19.10 11.23 0.44
C ALA A 205 -20.15 10.14 0.76
N ALA A 206 -20.00 8.95 0.15
CA ALA A 206 -20.85 7.79 0.40
C ALA A 206 -20.57 7.07 1.74
N LEU A 207 -19.54 7.49 2.48
CA LEU A 207 -19.23 7.08 3.86
C LEU A 207 -19.56 8.22 4.84
N PRO A 208 -20.84 8.50 5.14
CA PRO A 208 -21.32 9.78 5.69
C PRO A 208 -20.64 10.18 7.02
N ASP A 209 -21.23 9.82 8.15
CA ASP A 209 -20.63 10.05 9.48
C ASP A 209 -19.72 8.90 9.90
N GLU A 210 -19.57 7.86 9.07
CA GLU A 210 -18.87 6.64 9.45
C GLU A 210 -17.41 6.86 9.86
N PRO A 211 -16.57 7.60 9.12
CA PRO A 211 -15.19 7.87 9.52
C PRO A 211 -15.09 8.58 10.88
N ILE A 212 -16.07 9.43 11.20
CA ILE A 212 -16.15 10.16 12.47
C ILE A 212 -16.61 9.21 13.58
N ARG A 213 -17.73 8.52 13.37
CA ARG A 213 -18.36 7.62 14.35
C ARG A 213 -17.48 6.43 14.72
N LEU A 214 -16.65 5.96 13.78
CA LEU A 214 -15.75 4.83 13.96
C LEU A 214 -14.26 5.24 14.00
N ALA A 215 -13.96 6.51 14.31
CA ALA A 215 -12.59 7.02 14.38
C ALA A 215 -11.69 6.21 15.33
N ASP A 216 -12.23 5.74 16.45
CA ASP A 216 -11.50 4.95 17.46
C ASP A 216 -11.65 3.42 17.30
N ALA A 217 -12.43 2.95 16.31
CA ALA A 217 -12.59 1.53 16.06
C ALA A 217 -11.30 0.94 15.46
N ARG A 218 -11.09 -0.37 15.60
CA ARG A 218 -10.08 -1.04 14.77
C ARG A 218 -10.50 -0.98 13.32
N ILE A 219 -9.59 -0.72 12.39
CA ILE A 219 -9.89 -0.76 10.95
C ILE A 219 -10.49 -2.12 10.58
N ARG A 220 -10.00 -3.22 11.17
CA ARG A 220 -10.54 -4.56 10.91
C ARG A 220 -11.99 -4.73 11.37
N ASP A 221 -12.38 -4.08 12.47
CA ASP A 221 -13.77 -4.09 12.97
C ASP A 221 -14.67 -3.25 12.05
N VAL A 222 -14.18 -2.10 11.56
CA VAL A 222 -14.85 -1.30 10.53
C VAL A 222 -15.11 -2.18 9.30
N LEU A 223 -14.09 -2.86 8.79
CA LEU A 223 -14.20 -3.71 7.60
C LEU A 223 -15.03 -4.99 7.82
N ALA A 224 -15.22 -5.43 9.06
CA ALA A 224 -16.10 -6.56 9.37
C ALA A 224 -17.58 -6.16 9.44
N SER A 225 -17.87 -4.89 9.73
CA SER A 225 -19.23 -4.35 9.70
C SER A 225 -19.73 -4.15 8.26
N PRO A 226 -21.05 -4.27 8.00
CA PRO A 226 -21.61 -3.89 6.71
C PRO A 226 -21.26 -2.43 6.36
N PRO A 227 -20.84 -2.15 5.11
CA PRO A 227 -20.68 -0.78 4.65
C PRO A 227 -22.02 -0.03 4.58
N PRO A 228 -22.01 1.31 4.57
CA PRO A 228 -23.20 2.10 4.32
C PRO A 228 -23.85 1.69 2.99
N GLU A 229 -25.18 1.75 2.91
CA GLU A 229 -25.92 1.34 1.71
C GLU A 229 -25.51 2.17 0.48
N GLU A 230 -25.31 3.48 0.66
CA GLU A 230 -24.88 4.38 -0.41
C GLU A 230 -23.51 3.98 -0.97
N PHE A 231 -22.54 3.69 -0.10
CA PHE A 231 -21.22 3.19 -0.50
C PHE A 231 -21.29 1.83 -1.19
N SER A 232 -22.17 0.95 -0.71
CA SER A 232 -22.36 -0.38 -1.31
C SER A 232 -22.95 -0.30 -2.71
N ARG A 233 -23.92 0.59 -2.91
CA ARG A 233 -24.52 0.85 -4.22
C ARG A 233 -23.50 1.47 -5.18
N LEU A 234 -22.74 2.47 -4.74
CA LEU A 234 -21.70 3.09 -5.57
C LEU A 234 -20.67 2.05 -6.05
N TRP A 235 -20.20 1.18 -5.15
CA TRP A 235 -19.30 0.09 -5.50
C TRP A 235 -19.94 -0.93 -6.46
N ALA A 236 -21.21 -1.27 -6.27
CA ALA A 236 -21.92 -2.19 -7.16
C ALA A 236 -22.04 -1.61 -8.58
N ASP A 237 -22.31 -0.31 -8.70
CA ASP A 237 -22.39 0.40 -9.99
C ASP A 237 -21.00 0.44 -10.67
N ASP A 238 -19.95 0.75 -9.93
CA ASP A 238 -18.56 0.71 -10.42
C ASP A 238 -18.17 -0.69 -10.91
N LEU A 239 -18.47 -1.73 -10.12
CA LEU A 239 -18.18 -3.11 -10.48
C LEU A 239 -18.95 -3.56 -11.72
N ALA A 240 -20.24 -3.20 -11.82
CA ALA A 240 -21.05 -3.49 -12.99
C ALA A 240 -20.52 -2.79 -14.25
N HIS A 241 -20.12 -1.52 -14.13
CA HIS A 241 -19.51 -0.76 -15.21
C HIS A 241 -18.17 -1.37 -15.64
N TRP A 242 -17.31 -1.72 -14.69
CA TRP A 242 -16.03 -2.35 -14.99
C TRP A 242 -16.23 -3.70 -15.70
N LEU A 243 -17.13 -4.56 -15.19
CA LEU A 243 -17.42 -5.85 -15.80
C LEU A 243 -17.95 -5.71 -17.23
N SER A 244 -18.81 -4.73 -17.51
CA SER A 244 -19.34 -4.54 -18.87
C SER A 244 -18.28 -4.13 -19.89
N HIS A 245 -17.24 -3.40 -19.47
CA HIS A 245 -16.17 -2.96 -20.36
C HIS A 245 -15.11 -4.05 -20.59
N HIS A 246 -14.81 -4.86 -19.56
CA HIS A 246 -13.73 -5.85 -19.64
C HIS A 246 -14.18 -7.22 -20.16
N VAL A 247 -15.45 -7.61 -19.97
CA VAL A 247 -16.00 -8.82 -20.61
C VAL A 247 -16.15 -8.59 -22.13
N ALA A 248 -16.61 -7.41 -22.54
CA ALA A 248 -16.82 -7.07 -23.95
C ALA A 248 -15.50 -6.94 -24.76
N GLU A 249 -14.37 -6.63 -24.11
CA GLU A 249 -13.06 -6.64 -24.77
C GLU A 249 -12.56 -8.07 -25.03
N LYS A 250 -12.79 -9.01 -24.09
CA LYS A 250 -12.40 -10.43 -24.27
C LYS A 250 -13.16 -11.13 -25.38
N GLU A 251 -14.43 -10.80 -25.59
CA GLU A 251 -15.25 -11.37 -26.67
C GLU A 251 -14.90 -10.83 -28.07
N LYS A 252 -14.20 -9.70 -28.18
CA LYS A 252 -13.77 -9.12 -29.47
C LYS A 252 -12.47 -9.72 -30.02
N ILE A 253 -11.72 -10.43 -29.18
CA ILE A 253 -10.43 -11.04 -29.52
C ILE A 253 -10.58 -12.55 -29.81
N ALA A 254 -11.76 -13.12 -29.55
CA ALA A 254 -12.12 -14.50 -29.87
C ALA A 254 -12.83 -14.62 -31.22
#